data_AF-A0A7X4DTP8-F1
#
_entry.id   AF-A0A7X4DTP8-F1
#
_cell.length_a   1.000
_cell.length_b   1.000
_cell.length_c   1.000
_cell.angle_alpha   90.00
_cell.angle_beta   90.00
_cell.angle_gamma   90.00
#
_symmetry.space_group_name_H-M   'P 1'
#
loop_
_entity.id
_entity.type
_entity.pdbx_description
1 polymer ?
#
loop_
_entity_poly.entity_id
_entity_poly.type
_entity_poly.pdbx_seq_one_letter_code
_entity_poly.pdbx_strand_id
1 'polypeptide(L)'
;SSATARTRGTSPTTTRGISHSTRTSSSFRSASSRTRTTPRSRAPPMKISRGEERVFVWCFFLAMMEVEGWANEQIQHIFIDDPVSSLDDHNIFVTASTLVDLIDKHLGNRKIIIATHHVGMFSILFDWLMKGEKRDRYKQRTKARILSEMDGEVSLEDRNSDVFLYHLRVLQLLEQARQQKEVRAYHLALLRQVLESVSSFLGVGRIGYTLGRIGFEDAEQISRIVHTLAHKNVYHYESDLLVPDSLALFDDILEKLNAHFAFVTHTD
;
A
#
# COMPACT_ATOMS: atom_id res chain seq x y z
N SER A 1 3.92 -8.13 -69.36
CA SER A 1 5.24 -8.31 -70.02
C SER A 1 6.24 -7.44 -69.28
N SER A 2 7.37 -7.88 -68.75
CA SER A 2 8.12 -9.13 -68.91
C SER A 2 8.99 -9.30 -67.67
N ALA A 3 9.05 -10.52 -67.17
CA ALA A 3 10.01 -10.96 -66.17
C ALA A 3 11.44 -10.95 -66.73
N THR A 4 12.43 -10.80 -65.86
CA THR A 4 13.70 -11.52 -66.04
C THR A 4 14.23 -11.91 -64.66
N ALA A 5 14.51 -13.20 -64.53
CA ALA A 5 14.97 -13.88 -63.34
C ALA A 5 16.39 -14.42 -63.54
N ARG A 6 16.98 -14.86 -62.42
CA ARG A 6 18.11 -15.81 -62.26
C ARG A 6 19.53 -15.20 -62.41
N THR A 7 20.55 -15.59 -61.63
CA THR A 7 20.76 -16.80 -60.78
C THR A 7 21.96 -16.68 -59.82
N ARG A 8 21.76 -17.22 -58.59
CA ARG A 8 22.61 -18.16 -57.78
C ARG A 8 24.08 -17.87 -57.41
N GLY A 9 24.36 -18.08 -56.11
CA GLY A 9 25.59 -18.63 -55.51
C GLY A 9 25.45 -18.78 -53.98
N THR A 10 24.96 -19.92 -53.48
CA THR A 10 25.66 -20.96 -52.66
C THR A 10 26.13 -20.54 -51.25
N SER A 11 25.39 -20.84 -50.17
CA SER A 11 25.47 -22.03 -49.26
C SER A 11 26.12 -21.64 -47.88
N PRO A 12 26.08 -22.47 -46.82
CA PRO A 12 25.22 -22.28 -45.66
C PRO A 12 26.00 -22.01 -44.36
N THR A 13 25.41 -21.26 -43.41
CA THR A 13 25.94 -21.22 -42.03
C THR A 13 24.85 -21.45 -41.01
N THR A 14 24.81 -22.70 -40.55
CA THR A 14 24.19 -23.17 -39.33
C THR A 14 24.82 -22.49 -38.12
N THR A 15 24.09 -21.67 -37.36
CA THR A 15 24.39 -21.51 -35.93
C THR A 15 23.14 -21.16 -35.12
N ARG A 16 22.69 -22.17 -34.36
CA ARG A 16 22.08 -22.14 -33.02
C ARG A 16 21.37 -20.86 -32.58
N GLY A 17 20.07 -20.99 -32.34
CA GLY A 17 19.31 -20.02 -31.54
C GLY A 17 19.82 -19.93 -30.11
N ILE A 18 19.58 -18.78 -29.50
CA ILE A 18 19.48 -18.59 -28.05
C ILE A 18 18.42 -17.49 -27.85
N SER A 19 17.31 -17.86 -27.22
CA SER A 19 16.36 -16.95 -26.59
C SER A 19 17.04 -16.25 -25.41
N HIS A 20 17.04 -14.93 -25.37
CA HIS A 20 17.40 -14.17 -24.16
C HIS A 20 16.13 -13.77 -23.40
N SER A 21 15.66 -14.69 -22.56
CA SER A 21 14.85 -14.38 -21.39
C SER A 21 15.81 -14.26 -20.21
N THR A 22 16.15 -13.04 -19.81
CA THR A 22 16.97 -12.79 -18.62
C THR A 22 16.05 -12.72 -17.42
N ARG A 23 15.70 -13.90 -16.90
CA ARG A 23 15.06 -14.05 -15.59
C ARG A 23 16.15 -13.98 -14.53
N THR A 24 16.37 -12.81 -13.93
CA THR A 24 17.28 -12.68 -12.79
C THR A 24 16.58 -13.15 -11.52
N SER A 25 16.60 -14.47 -11.29
CA SER A 25 16.40 -15.03 -9.94
C SER A 25 17.75 -15.05 -9.24
N SER A 26 18.15 -13.96 -8.60
CA SER A 26 19.30 -13.97 -7.69
C SER A 26 18.85 -14.58 -6.36
N SER A 27 18.90 -15.91 -6.29
CA SER A 27 18.99 -16.62 -5.01
C SER A 27 20.27 -16.16 -4.32
N PHE A 28 20.14 -15.54 -3.15
CA PHE A 28 21.25 -15.23 -2.26
C PHE A 28 21.88 -16.54 -1.78
N ARG A 29 22.80 -17.10 -2.58
CA ARG A 29 23.70 -18.16 -2.12
C ARG A 29 24.90 -17.50 -1.45
N SER A 30 25.04 -17.78 -0.17
CA SER A 30 26.21 -17.52 0.66
C SER A 30 27.52 -17.69 -0.13
N ALA A 31 28.21 -16.59 -0.39
CA ALA A 31 29.56 -16.59 -0.94
C ALA A 31 30.57 -16.61 0.22
N SER A 32 31.34 -17.70 0.33
CA SER A 32 32.45 -17.79 1.28
C SER A 32 33.73 -17.29 0.62
N SER A 33 34.11 -16.03 0.87
CA SER A 33 35.42 -15.51 0.49
C SER A 33 36.45 -15.89 1.55
N ARG A 34 37.43 -16.71 1.18
CA ARG A 34 38.50 -17.17 2.06
C ARG A 34 39.68 -16.18 1.99
N THR A 35 39.59 -15.08 2.73
CA THR A 35 40.75 -14.22 3.01
C THR A 35 41.19 -14.41 4.45
N ARG A 36 42.45 -14.84 4.60
CA ARG A 36 43.06 -15.21 5.88
C ARG A 36 43.50 -13.94 6.63
N THR A 37 42.63 -13.41 7.49
CA THR A 37 42.96 -12.36 8.46
C THR A 37 42.28 -12.70 9.79
N THR A 38 43.11 -12.80 10.84
CA THR A 38 42.86 -12.77 12.31
C THR A 38 41.46 -13.17 12.84
N PRO A 39 41.36 -14.04 13.87
CA PRO A 39 40.07 -14.38 14.45
C PRO A 39 39.55 -13.19 15.26
N ARG A 40 38.86 -12.25 14.62
CA ARG A 40 37.84 -11.45 15.31
C ARG A 40 36.85 -12.49 15.84
N SER A 41 36.62 -12.50 17.15
CA SER A 41 35.52 -13.26 17.75
C SER A 41 34.28 -12.98 16.91
N ARG A 42 33.81 -13.98 16.16
CA ARG A 42 32.57 -13.86 15.39
C ARG A 42 31.48 -13.71 16.44
N ALA A 43 31.00 -12.47 16.61
CA ALA A 43 29.78 -12.24 17.36
C ALA A 43 28.72 -13.23 16.85
N PRO A 44 27.95 -13.87 17.73
CA PRO A 44 26.92 -14.81 17.31
C PRO A 44 25.98 -14.09 16.32
N PRO A 45 25.51 -14.77 15.27
CA PRO A 45 24.58 -14.18 14.32
C PRO A 45 23.39 -13.58 15.08
N MET A 46 23.18 -12.28 14.90
CA MET A 46 22.12 -11.54 15.57
C MET A 46 20.77 -12.07 15.05
N LYS A 47 19.92 -12.54 15.96
CA LYS A 47 18.55 -12.93 15.61
C LYS A 47 17.74 -11.65 15.43
N ILE A 48 17.25 -11.43 14.22
CA ILE A 48 16.28 -10.38 13.90
C ILE A 48 14.93 -11.03 13.64
N SER A 49 13.85 -10.33 13.96
CA SER A 49 12.49 -10.75 13.65
C SER A 49 12.22 -10.66 12.14
N ARG A 50 11.17 -11.33 11.66
CA ARG A 50 10.73 -11.21 10.27
C ARG A 50 10.32 -9.77 9.91
N GLY A 51 9.66 -9.07 10.83
CA GLY A 51 9.29 -7.66 10.63
C GLY A 51 10.53 -6.78 10.50
N GLU A 52 11.53 -6.96 11.36
CA GLU A 52 12.80 -6.22 11.30
C GLU A 52 13.57 -6.50 10.01
N GLU A 53 13.62 -7.76 9.55
CA GLU A 53 14.20 -8.13 8.26
C GLU A 53 13.51 -7.36 7.12
N ARG A 54 12.17 -7.27 7.14
CA ARG A 54 11.38 -6.58 6.12
C ARG A 54 11.59 -5.07 6.15
N VAL A 55 11.56 -4.45 7.32
CA VAL A 55 11.85 -3.02 7.49
C VAL A 55 13.28 -2.70 7.02
N PHE A 56 14.26 -3.54 7.35
CA PHE A 56 15.63 -3.36 6.88
C PHE A 56 15.73 -3.42 5.36
N VAL A 57 15.11 -4.41 4.72
CA VAL A 57 15.07 -4.53 3.25
C VAL A 57 14.38 -3.32 2.61
N TRP A 58 13.30 -2.84 3.21
CA TRP A 58 12.59 -1.64 2.74
C TRP A 58 13.46 -0.38 2.81
N CYS A 59 14.10 -0.13 3.96
CA CYS A 59 15.03 1.00 4.12
C CYS A 59 16.22 0.90 3.15
N PHE A 60 16.76 -0.30 2.95
CA PHE A 60 17.83 -0.52 1.98
C PHE A 60 17.36 -0.22 0.55
N PHE A 61 16.17 -0.68 0.16
CA PHE A 61 15.58 -0.37 -1.13
C PHE A 61 15.44 1.15 -1.34
N LEU A 62 14.90 1.88 -0.36
CA LEU A 62 14.78 3.34 -0.44
C LEU A 62 16.15 4.02 -0.59
N ALA A 63 17.16 3.59 0.16
CA ALA A 63 18.52 4.10 0.03
C ALA A 63 19.09 3.85 -1.38
N MET A 64 18.86 2.65 -1.95
CA MET A 64 19.28 2.32 -3.31
C MET A 64 18.60 3.19 -4.37
N MET A 65 17.36 3.64 -4.11
CA MET A 65 16.65 4.57 -4.99
C MET A 65 17.23 6.00 -4.95
N GLU A 66 17.95 6.37 -3.89
CA GLU A 66 18.60 7.68 -3.75
C GLU A 66 20.02 7.74 -4.31
N VAL A 67 20.72 6.60 -4.43
CA VAL A 67 22.07 6.57 -4.98
C VAL A 67 22.06 6.83 -6.50
N GLU A 68 22.66 7.93 -6.90
CA GLU A 68 22.88 8.30 -8.31
C GLU A 68 23.65 7.18 -9.05
N GLY A 69 23.10 6.72 -10.18
CA GLY A 69 23.72 5.70 -11.03
C GLY A 69 23.08 4.30 -10.99
N TRP A 70 22.41 3.91 -9.90
CA TRP A 70 21.54 2.71 -9.89
C TRP A 70 20.21 3.00 -10.57
N ALA A 71 19.71 4.21 -10.36
CA ALA A 71 18.54 4.75 -11.04
C ALA A 71 18.90 5.50 -12.32
N ASN A 72 19.84 5.00 -13.14
CA ASN A 72 20.09 5.57 -14.47
C ASN A 72 18.76 5.74 -15.26
N GLU A 73 18.74 6.67 -16.21
CA GLU A 73 17.56 7.06 -17.03
C GLU A 73 16.83 5.88 -17.71
N GLN A 74 17.42 4.68 -17.72
CA GLN A 74 16.84 3.47 -18.30
C GLN A 74 15.75 2.79 -17.46
N ILE A 75 15.65 3.03 -16.14
CA ILE A 75 14.61 2.39 -15.32
C ILE A 75 13.30 3.20 -15.40
N GLN A 76 12.50 2.89 -16.41
CA GLN A 76 11.19 3.53 -16.62
C GLN A 76 10.10 3.06 -15.64
N HIS A 77 10.27 1.87 -15.05
CA HIS A 77 9.26 1.22 -14.22
C HIS A 77 9.88 0.70 -12.92
N ILE A 78 9.21 0.92 -11.80
CA ILE A 78 9.52 0.36 -10.49
C ILE A 78 8.36 -0.56 -10.10
N PHE A 79 8.64 -1.83 -9.84
CA PHE A 79 7.65 -2.80 -9.39
C PHE A 79 7.95 -3.19 -7.95
N ILE A 80 6.96 -3.01 -7.07
CA ILE A 80 7.04 -3.30 -5.64
C ILE A 80 5.98 -4.35 -5.33
N ASP A 81 6.43 -5.55 -4.96
CA ASP A 81 5.56 -6.67 -4.61
C ASP A 81 5.51 -6.84 -3.10
N ASP A 82 4.35 -6.54 -2.54
CA ASP A 82 3.96 -6.67 -1.15
C ASP A 82 5.00 -6.22 -0.12
N PRO A 83 5.20 -4.91 0.03
CA PRO A 83 6.28 -4.37 0.87
C PRO A 83 6.01 -4.49 2.39
N VAL A 84 4.86 -5.05 2.79
CA VAL A 84 4.39 -5.06 4.18
C VAL A 84 4.12 -6.44 4.77
N SER A 85 4.53 -7.53 4.11
CA SER A 85 4.33 -8.88 4.64
C SER A 85 4.91 -9.01 6.06
N SER A 86 4.13 -9.49 7.03
CA SER A 86 4.54 -9.69 8.43
C SER A 86 4.91 -8.43 9.22
N LEU A 87 4.45 -7.25 8.77
CA LEU A 87 4.55 -6.01 9.52
C LEU A 87 3.30 -5.80 10.40
N ASP A 88 3.48 -5.14 11.53
CA ASP A 88 2.37 -4.59 12.31
C ASP A 88 1.76 -3.35 11.63
N ASP A 89 0.58 -2.93 12.07
CA ASP A 89 -0.20 -1.87 11.42
C ASP A 89 0.53 -0.52 11.41
N HIS A 90 1.37 -0.27 12.41
CA HIS A 90 2.19 0.94 12.43
C HIS A 90 3.27 0.91 11.35
N ASN A 91 4.00 -0.19 11.24
CA ASN A 91 5.02 -0.36 10.21
C ASN A 91 4.41 -0.40 8.80
N ILE A 92 3.19 -0.91 8.65
CA ILE A 92 2.40 -0.79 7.40
C ILE A 92 2.16 0.68 7.06
N PHE A 93 1.71 1.49 8.03
CA PHE A 93 1.48 2.93 7.83
C PHE A 93 2.76 3.67 7.44
N VAL A 94 3.86 3.43 8.15
CA VAL A 94 5.18 4.03 7.84
C VAL A 94 5.64 3.65 6.44
N THR A 95 5.46 2.39 6.05
CA THR A 95 5.79 1.90 4.70
C THR A 95 4.92 2.56 3.63
N ALA A 96 3.61 2.69 3.86
CA ALA A 96 2.71 3.38 2.95
C ALA A 96 3.09 4.86 2.78
N SER A 97 3.51 5.52 3.86
CA SER A 97 3.90 6.95 3.81
C SER A 97 5.21 7.13 3.04
N THR A 98 6.21 6.30 3.30
CA THR A 98 7.49 6.34 2.56
C THR A 98 7.32 5.98 1.08
N LEU A 99 6.32 5.17 0.74
CA LEU A 99 5.90 4.94 -0.65
C LEU A 99 5.31 6.19 -1.31
N VAL A 100 4.49 6.96 -0.60
CA VAL A 100 3.98 8.24 -1.13
C VAL A 100 5.12 9.22 -1.36
N ASP A 101 6.10 9.29 -0.46
CA ASP A 101 7.31 10.10 -0.65
C ASP A 101 8.09 9.66 -1.91
N LEU A 102 8.24 8.35 -2.11
CA LEU A 102 8.86 7.79 -3.32
C LEU A 102 8.07 8.13 -4.60
N ILE A 103 6.73 8.06 -4.53
CA ILE A 103 5.84 8.43 -5.62
C ILE A 103 6.02 9.92 -5.95
N ASP A 104 6.05 10.79 -4.97
CA ASP A 104 6.24 12.23 -5.16
C ASP A 104 7.59 12.54 -5.81
N LYS A 105 8.68 11.89 -5.35
CA LYS A 105 10.03 12.06 -5.94
C LYS A 105 10.11 11.65 -7.41
N HIS A 106 9.32 10.66 -7.84
CA HIS A 106 9.38 10.11 -9.20
C HIS A 106 8.15 10.42 -10.06
N LEU A 107 7.24 11.26 -9.57
CA LEU A 107 6.00 11.60 -10.25
C LEU A 107 6.30 12.25 -11.61
N GLY A 108 5.82 11.62 -12.69
CA GLY A 108 6.03 12.10 -14.06
C GLY A 108 7.33 11.63 -14.72
N ASN A 109 8.29 11.12 -13.94
CA ASN A 109 9.57 10.63 -14.46
C ASN A 109 9.60 9.10 -14.58
N ARG A 110 8.91 8.38 -13.69
CA ARG A 110 8.86 6.91 -13.68
C ARG A 110 7.44 6.41 -13.40
N LYS A 111 7.13 5.19 -13.84
CA LYS A 111 5.91 4.49 -13.46
C LYS A 111 6.19 3.58 -12.28
N ILE A 112 5.42 3.75 -11.20
CA ILE A 112 5.51 2.88 -10.02
C ILE A 112 4.27 1.98 -10.01
N ILE A 113 4.50 0.67 -9.89
CA ILE A 113 3.47 -0.36 -9.80
C ILE A 113 3.64 -1.03 -8.44
N ILE A 114 2.59 -1.00 -7.64
CA ILE A 114 2.57 -1.58 -6.29
C ILE A 114 1.54 -2.70 -6.30
N ALA A 115 1.96 -3.91 -6.01
CA ALA A 115 1.09 -5.05 -5.71
C ALA A 115 1.13 -5.28 -4.19
N THR A 116 -0.02 -5.60 -3.60
CA THR A 116 -0.08 -6.01 -2.19
C THR A 116 -1.30 -6.87 -1.96
N HIS A 117 -1.17 -7.87 -1.09
CA HIS A 117 -2.31 -8.61 -0.57
C HIS A 117 -2.85 -7.97 0.74
N HIS A 118 -2.14 -6.98 1.28
CA HIS A 118 -2.49 -6.35 2.54
C HIS A 118 -3.54 -5.27 2.35
N VAL A 119 -4.78 -5.59 2.72
CA VAL A 119 -5.94 -4.69 2.59
C VAL A 119 -5.72 -3.36 3.29
N GLY A 120 -5.11 -3.36 4.49
CA GLY A 120 -4.81 -2.14 5.24
C GLY A 120 -3.81 -1.22 4.53
N MET A 121 -2.90 -1.76 3.73
CA MET A 121 -1.95 -0.95 2.99
C MET A 121 -2.60 -0.33 1.75
N PHE A 122 -3.36 -1.15 1.00
CA PHE A 122 -4.16 -0.68 -0.12
C PHE A 122 -5.14 0.42 0.31
N SER A 123 -5.75 0.27 1.49
CA SER A 123 -6.60 1.28 2.14
C SER A 123 -5.98 2.67 2.15
N ILE A 124 -4.83 2.75 2.81
CA ILE A 124 -4.13 3.97 3.15
C ILE A 124 -3.68 4.64 1.85
N LEU A 125 -3.04 3.88 0.96
CA LEU A 125 -2.60 4.38 -0.34
C LEU A 125 -3.77 4.84 -1.20
N PHE A 126 -4.87 4.11 -1.21
CA PHE A 126 -6.05 4.50 -1.98
C PHE A 126 -6.62 5.82 -1.50
N ASP A 127 -6.80 5.98 -0.18
CA ASP A 127 -7.33 7.23 0.38
C ASP A 127 -6.42 8.42 0.05
N TRP A 128 -5.12 8.27 0.24
CA TRP A 128 -4.14 9.32 0.00
C TRP A 128 -3.97 9.70 -1.48
N LEU A 129 -4.05 8.73 -2.40
CA LEU A 129 -3.82 8.97 -3.82
C LEU A 129 -5.10 9.27 -4.61
N MET A 130 -6.27 8.84 -4.15
CA MET A 130 -7.52 8.94 -4.92
C MET A 130 -8.59 9.82 -4.26
N LYS A 131 -8.45 10.16 -2.98
CA LYS A 131 -9.41 10.96 -2.20
C LYS A 131 -8.72 12.18 -1.55
N GLY A 132 -9.51 13.02 -0.89
CA GLY A 132 -9.03 14.22 -0.18
C GLY A 132 -8.61 15.40 -1.07
N GLU A 133 -8.04 16.44 -0.47
CA GLU A 133 -7.67 17.72 -1.14
C GLU A 133 -6.55 17.57 -2.19
N LYS A 134 -5.59 16.65 -1.98
CA LYS A 134 -4.48 16.43 -2.92
C LYS A 134 -4.82 15.43 -4.03
N ARG A 135 -6.06 14.93 -4.09
CA ARG A 135 -6.49 13.96 -5.12
C ARG A 135 -6.15 14.43 -6.53
N ASP A 136 -6.27 15.72 -6.83
CA ASP A 136 -6.17 16.20 -8.21
C ASP A 136 -4.73 16.12 -8.72
N ARG A 137 -3.74 16.08 -7.81
CA ARG A 137 -2.34 15.84 -8.14
C ARG A 137 -2.10 14.40 -8.65
N TYR A 138 -2.76 13.41 -8.04
CA TYR A 138 -2.45 12.00 -8.26
C TYR A 138 -3.50 11.28 -9.12
N LYS A 139 -4.79 11.55 -8.89
CA LYS A 139 -5.93 10.77 -9.42
C LYS A 139 -5.91 10.57 -10.92
N GLN A 140 -5.47 11.56 -11.70
CA GLN A 140 -5.39 11.43 -13.17
C GLN A 140 -4.24 10.53 -13.64
N ARG A 141 -3.24 10.31 -12.78
CA ARG A 141 -2.01 9.54 -13.05
C ARG A 141 -1.98 8.19 -12.31
N THR A 142 -2.92 7.95 -11.40
CA THR A 142 -3.02 6.73 -10.59
C THR A 142 -4.13 5.83 -11.11
N LYS A 143 -3.86 4.53 -11.21
CA LYS A 143 -4.88 3.49 -11.44
C LYS A 143 -4.89 2.54 -10.26
N ALA A 144 -6.03 2.45 -9.58
CA ALA A 144 -6.27 1.46 -8.53
C ALA A 144 -7.15 0.35 -9.11
N ARG A 145 -6.69 -0.90 -8.97
CA ARG A 145 -7.34 -2.11 -9.49
C ARG A 145 -7.32 -3.19 -8.43
N ILE A 146 -8.29 -4.09 -8.49
CA ILE A 146 -8.31 -5.32 -7.70
C ILE A 146 -8.02 -6.47 -8.66
N LEU A 147 -7.12 -7.35 -8.27
CA LEU A 147 -6.87 -8.60 -9.01
C LEU A 147 -7.84 -9.65 -8.46
N SER A 148 -8.75 -10.11 -9.31
CA SER A 148 -9.74 -11.14 -9.00
C SER A 148 -9.51 -12.39 -9.87
N GLU A 149 -9.95 -13.53 -9.37
CA GLU A 149 -10.06 -14.77 -10.14
C GLU A 149 -11.50 -15.26 -10.05
N MET A 150 -12.19 -15.35 -11.19
CA MET A 150 -13.52 -15.95 -11.32
C MET A 150 -13.48 -17.04 -12.38
N ASP A 151 -13.99 -18.23 -12.06
CA ASP A 151 -14.07 -19.38 -12.96
C ASP A 151 -12.75 -19.74 -13.68
N GLY A 152 -11.61 -19.48 -13.03
CA GLY A 152 -10.27 -19.76 -13.56
C GLY A 152 -9.72 -18.69 -14.50
N GLU A 153 -10.44 -17.58 -14.71
CA GLU A 153 -9.93 -16.39 -15.40
C GLU A 153 -9.51 -15.31 -14.41
N VAL A 154 -8.29 -14.79 -14.59
CA VAL A 154 -7.74 -13.70 -13.77
C VAL A 154 -8.03 -12.37 -14.46
N SER A 155 -8.63 -11.43 -13.74
CA SER A 155 -8.97 -10.11 -14.26
C SER A 155 -8.56 -8.98 -13.33
N LEU A 156 -8.30 -7.80 -13.92
CA LEU A 156 -8.05 -6.56 -13.17
C LEU A 156 -9.31 -5.72 -13.20
N GLU A 157 -10.03 -5.70 -12.10
CA GLU A 157 -11.31 -5.03 -11.99
C GLU A 157 -11.15 -3.56 -11.58
N ASP A 158 -11.99 -2.73 -12.19
CA ASP A 158 -12.24 -1.37 -11.73
C ASP A 158 -13.08 -1.43 -10.46
N ARG A 159 -12.91 -0.46 -9.55
CA ARG A 159 -13.78 -0.33 -8.37
C ARG A 159 -15.19 0.07 -8.81
N ASN A 160 -16.02 -0.90 -9.17
CA ASN A 160 -17.46 -0.77 -9.13
C ASN A 160 -18.02 -1.92 -8.27
N SER A 161 -18.88 -1.53 -7.31
CA SER A 161 -19.71 -2.35 -6.42
C SER A 161 -19.05 -3.34 -5.44
N ASP A 162 -17.93 -4.00 -5.71
CA ASP A 162 -17.43 -5.11 -4.84
C ASP A 162 -16.53 -4.68 -3.67
N VAL A 163 -16.60 -3.41 -3.28
CA VAL A 163 -15.89 -2.79 -2.13
C VAL A 163 -16.41 -3.31 -0.76
N PHE A 164 -17.29 -4.32 -0.75
CA PHE A 164 -18.01 -4.75 0.45
C PHE A 164 -17.19 -5.51 1.49
N LEU A 165 -16.06 -6.13 1.16
CA LEU A 165 -15.25 -6.83 2.17
C LEU A 165 -14.16 -5.95 2.79
N TYR A 166 -13.79 -4.88 2.08
CA TYR A 166 -12.72 -3.96 2.45
C TYR A 166 -13.03 -3.21 3.76
N HIS A 167 -14.24 -2.66 3.89
CA HIS A 167 -14.59 -1.83 5.04
C HIS A 167 -14.75 -2.67 6.32
N LEU A 168 -15.16 -3.95 6.20
CA LEU A 168 -15.21 -4.89 7.32
C LEU A 168 -13.81 -5.16 7.88
N ARG A 169 -12.80 -5.34 7.02
CA ARG A 169 -11.42 -5.51 7.48
C ARG A 169 -10.89 -4.25 8.17
N VAL A 170 -11.22 -3.06 7.66
CA VAL A 170 -10.86 -1.82 8.33
C VAL A 170 -11.54 -1.71 9.69
N LEU A 171 -12.83 -2.04 9.80
CA LEU A 171 -13.55 -2.08 11.08
C LEU A 171 -12.88 -3.01 12.10
N GLN A 172 -12.44 -4.21 11.68
CA GLN A 172 -11.69 -5.13 12.54
C GLN A 172 -10.38 -4.51 13.04
N LEU A 173 -9.63 -3.86 12.16
CA LEU A 173 -8.36 -3.21 12.51
C LEU A 173 -8.57 -2.04 13.49
N LEU A 174 -9.61 -1.24 13.28
CA LEU A 174 -9.98 -0.15 14.19
C LEU A 174 -10.37 -0.69 15.57
N GLU A 175 -11.15 -1.77 15.61
CA GLU A 175 -11.59 -2.41 16.85
C GLU A 175 -10.42 -3.07 17.60
N GLN A 176 -9.50 -3.73 16.89
CA GLN A 176 -8.29 -4.28 17.48
C GLN A 176 -7.42 -3.18 18.10
N ALA A 177 -7.20 -2.07 17.39
CA ALA A 177 -6.45 -0.92 17.90
C ALA A 177 -7.10 -0.33 19.16
N ARG A 178 -8.44 -0.27 19.19
CA ARG A 178 -9.22 0.16 20.36
C ARG A 178 -9.01 -0.77 21.55
N GLN A 179 -9.15 -2.09 21.35
CA GLN A 179 -9.00 -3.10 22.40
C GLN A 179 -7.59 -3.13 22.99
N GLN A 180 -6.57 -2.93 22.15
CA GLN A 180 -5.16 -2.87 22.55
C GLN A 180 -4.77 -1.52 23.16
N LYS A 181 -5.66 -0.51 23.13
CA LYS A 181 -5.38 0.89 23.53
C LYS A 181 -4.20 1.50 22.75
N GLU A 182 -4.05 1.09 21.49
CA GLU A 182 -3.00 1.55 20.58
C GLU A 182 -3.58 2.39 19.42
N VAL A 183 -4.63 3.17 19.69
CA VAL A 183 -5.23 4.03 18.68
C VAL A 183 -4.30 5.19 18.37
N ARG A 184 -3.69 5.11 17.20
CA ARG A 184 -2.82 6.12 16.60
C ARG A 184 -3.57 7.04 15.64
N ALA A 185 -2.94 8.18 15.40
CA ALA A 185 -3.30 9.24 14.48
C ALA A 185 -3.93 8.79 13.14
N TYR A 186 -3.37 7.76 12.48
CA TYR A 186 -3.86 7.27 11.18
C TYR A 186 -5.16 6.45 11.26
N HIS A 187 -5.51 5.89 12.42
CA HIS A 187 -6.77 5.18 12.58
C HIS A 187 -7.97 6.11 12.40
N LEU A 188 -7.80 7.43 12.62
CA LEU A 188 -8.84 8.41 12.29
C LEU A 188 -9.07 8.55 10.78
N ALA A 189 -8.02 8.43 9.97
CA ALA A 189 -8.17 8.41 8.52
C ALA A 189 -8.92 7.14 8.06
N LEU A 190 -8.59 6.00 8.65
CA LEU A 190 -9.29 4.74 8.40
C LEU A 190 -10.75 4.77 8.86
N LEU A 191 -11.04 5.33 10.03
CA LEU A 191 -12.39 5.54 10.53
C LEU A 191 -13.21 6.45 9.59
N ARG A 192 -12.62 7.56 9.15
CA ARG A 192 -13.22 8.47 8.16
C ARG A 192 -13.56 7.71 6.86
N GLN A 193 -12.67 6.83 6.39
CA GLN A 193 -12.91 6.02 5.20
C GLN A 193 -14.08 5.03 5.38
N VAL A 194 -14.21 4.42 6.55
CA VAL A 194 -15.38 3.57 6.87
C VAL A 194 -16.66 4.41 6.84
N LEU A 195 -16.68 5.58 7.48
CA LEU A 195 -17.84 6.47 7.48
C LEU A 195 -18.23 6.91 6.07
N GLU A 196 -17.27 7.19 5.19
CA GLU A 196 -17.54 7.49 3.78
C GLU A 196 -18.14 6.30 3.05
N SER A 197 -17.62 5.10 3.29
CA SER A 197 -18.13 3.87 2.68
C SER A 197 -19.58 3.61 3.10
N VAL A 198 -19.88 3.74 4.39
CA VAL A 198 -21.25 3.60 4.92
C VAL A 198 -22.16 4.67 4.34
N SER A 199 -21.72 5.94 4.29
CA SER A 199 -22.51 7.03 3.71
C SER A 199 -22.84 6.73 2.23
N SER A 200 -21.84 6.30 1.46
CA SER A 200 -22.01 5.93 0.06
C SER A 200 -22.96 4.76 -0.12
N PHE A 201 -22.91 3.76 0.76
CA PHE A 201 -23.85 2.64 0.76
C PHE A 201 -25.28 3.10 1.04
N LEU A 202 -25.46 4.07 1.92
CA LEU A 202 -26.75 4.70 2.20
C LEU A 202 -27.21 5.68 1.11
N GLY A 203 -26.47 5.80 0.01
CA GLY A 203 -26.79 6.67 -1.13
C GLY A 203 -26.44 8.15 -0.93
N VAL A 204 -25.60 8.49 0.06
CA VAL A 204 -25.25 9.88 0.40
C VAL A 204 -23.73 10.09 0.38
N GLY A 205 -23.25 11.15 -0.27
CA GLY A 205 -21.82 11.44 -0.41
C GLY A 205 -21.16 12.18 0.77
N ARG A 206 -21.71 12.13 1.98
CA ARG A 206 -21.23 12.93 3.13
C ARG A 206 -21.23 12.15 4.44
N ILE A 207 -20.10 12.14 5.16
CA ILE A 207 -19.97 11.43 6.45
C ILE A 207 -20.89 11.98 7.55
N GLY A 208 -21.23 13.27 7.49
CA GLY A 208 -22.20 13.90 8.40
C GLY A 208 -23.55 13.19 8.40
N TYR A 209 -23.98 12.63 7.26
CA TYR A 209 -25.21 11.84 7.19
C TYR A 209 -25.12 10.56 8.03
N THR A 210 -24.01 9.83 7.93
CA THR A 210 -23.78 8.62 8.75
C THR A 210 -23.65 8.98 10.22
N LEU A 211 -22.93 10.06 10.55
CA LEU A 211 -22.79 10.54 11.92
C LEU A 211 -24.15 10.89 12.56
N GLY A 212 -25.03 11.55 11.81
CA GLY A 212 -26.40 11.83 12.28
C GLY A 212 -27.22 10.56 12.50
N ARG A 213 -27.08 9.56 11.62
CA ARG A 213 -27.77 8.26 11.75
C ARG A 213 -27.36 7.48 12.99
N ILE A 214 -26.09 7.57 13.38
CA ILE A 214 -25.57 6.90 14.58
C ILE A 214 -25.75 7.73 15.86
N GLY A 215 -26.53 8.82 15.81
CA GLY A 215 -27.00 9.54 17.00
C GLY A 215 -26.20 10.79 17.39
N PHE A 216 -25.41 11.36 16.49
CA PHE A 216 -24.74 12.65 16.75
C PHE A 216 -25.63 13.84 16.35
N GLU A 217 -25.97 14.71 17.31
CA GLU A 217 -26.73 15.95 17.07
C GLU A 217 -25.90 16.95 16.26
N ASP A 218 -24.61 17.11 16.58
CA ASP A 218 -23.68 18.02 15.92
C ASP A 218 -22.88 17.34 14.78
N ALA A 219 -23.54 16.51 13.97
CA ALA A 219 -22.91 15.66 12.97
C ALA A 219 -22.00 16.40 11.98
N GLU A 220 -22.36 17.62 11.57
CA GLU A 220 -21.57 18.44 10.64
C GLU A 220 -20.29 19.01 11.30
N GLN A 221 -20.35 19.37 12.59
CA GLN A 221 -19.18 19.81 13.33
C GLN A 221 -18.22 18.64 13.54
N ILE A 222 -18.73 17.48 13.94
CA ILE A 222 -17.92 16.27 14.13
C ILE A 222 -17.30 15.83 12.81
N SER A 223 -18.06 15.88 11.71
CA SER A 223 -17.54 15.63 10.36
C SER A 223 -16.31 16.48 10.04
N ARG A 224 -16.35 17.79 10.37
CA ARG A 224 -15.20 18.70 10.18
C ARG A 224 -14.03 18.37 11.09
N ILE A 225 -14.29 18.00 12.36
CA ILE A 225 -13.25 17.60 13.30
C ILE A 225 -12.55 16.33 12.81
N VAL A 226 -13.31 15.28 12.47
CA VAL A 226 -12.79 14.02 11.93
C VAL A 226 -11.99 14.26 10.66
N HIS A 227 -12.50 15.10 9.75
CA HIS A 227 -11.76 15.49 8.55
C HIS A 227 -10.42 16.15 8.90
N THR A 228 -10.42 17.10 9.83
CA THR A 228 -9.22 17.85 10.22
C THR A 228 -8.17 16.94 10.86
N LEU A 229 -8.60 16.07 11.79
CA LEU A 229 -7.70 15.14 12.48
C LEU A 229 -7.16 14.07 11.53
N ALA A 230 -7.99 13.54 10.63
CA ALA A 230 -7.54 12.61 9.60
C ALA A 230 -6.49 13.24 8.67
N HIS A 231 -6.61 14.54 8.36
CA HIS A 231 -5.68 15.23 7.45
C HIS A 231 -4.37 15.68 8.10
N LYS A 232 -4.41 16.18 9.35
CA LYS A 232 -3.17 16.62 10.06
C LYS A 232 -2.15 15.50 10.20
N ASN A 233 -2.63 14.27 10.30
CA ASN A 233 -1.85 13.09 10.66
C ASN A 233 -1.29 12.30 9.47
N VAL A 234 -1.57 12.74 8.23
CA VAL A 234 -0.97 12.17 7.01
C VAL A 234 0.44 12.73 6.76
N TYR A 235 0.72 13.95 7.24
CA TYR A 235 1.95 14.68 6.91
C TYR A 235 3.00 14.68 8.02
N HIS A 236 2.60 14.40 9.25
CA HIS A 236 3.51 14.15 10.34
C HIS A 236 3.46 12.65 10.61
N TYR A 237 4.59 11.96 10.48
CA TYR A 237 4.80 10.59 10.97
C TYR A 237 4.75 10.60 12.51
N GLU A 238 3.71 11.17 13.10
CA GLU A 238 3.48 11.09 14.52
C GLU A 238 2.96 9.68 14.76
N SER A 239 3.91 8.82 15.13
CA SER A 239 3.75 7.52 15.78
C SER A 239 2.94 7.58 17.07
N ASP A 240 2.42 8.75 17.42
CA ASP A 240 1.94 9.06 18.74
C ASP A 240 0.50 8.60 18.91
N LEU A 241 0.24 8.08 20.10
CA LEU A 241 -1.10 7.77 20.56
C LEU A 241 -1.97 9.02 20.46
N LEU A 242 -3.25 8.82 20.15
CA LEU A 242 -4.19 9.93 20.14
C LEU A 242 -4.25 10.62 21.51
N VAL A 243 -4.31 11.95 21.48
CA VAL A 243 -4.61 12.74 22.68
C VAL A 243 -5.99 12.37 23.23
N PRO A 244 -6.24 12.48 24.55
CA PRO A 244 -7.45 11.96 25.19
C PRO A 244 -8.76 12.39 24.52
N ASP A 245 -8.89 13.65 24.12
CA ASP A 245 -10.11 14.16 23.47
C ASP A 245 -10.34 13.51 22.09
N SER A 246 -9.27 13.34 21.30
CA SER A 246 -9.36 12.70 19.98
C SER A 246 -9.65 11.20 20.10
N LEU A 247 -9.08 10.55 21.13
CA LEU A 247 -9.34 9.14 21.44
C LEU A 247 -10.79 8.93 21.87
N ALA A 248 -11.32 9.78 22.76
CA ALA A 248 -12.71 9.70 23.20
C ALA A 248 -13.68 9.87 22.04
N LEU A 249 -13.40 10.80 21.11
CA LEU A 249 -14.20 10.97 19.90
C LEU A 249 -14.11 9.75 18.98
N PHE A 250 -12.91 9.18 18.80
CA PHE A 250 -12.72 7.96 18.02
C PHE A 250 -13.56 6.80 18.58
N ASP A 251 -13.47 6.58 19.89
CA ASP A 251 -14.17 5.49 20.59
C ASP A 251 -15.69 5.66 20.48
N ASP A 252 -16.21 6.85 20.75
CA ASP A 252 -17.65 7.13 20.68
C ASP A 252 -18.21 6.93 19.27
N ILE A 253 -17.48 7.37 18.23
CA ILE A 253 -17.89 7.14 16.84
C ILE A 253 -17.87 5.64 16.52
N LEU A 254 -16.80 4.93 16.84
CA LEU A 254 -16.67 3.50 16.49
C LEU A 254 -17.70 2.65 17.22
N GLU A 255 -17.95 2.93 18.50
CA GLU A 255 -18.95 2.24 19.32
C GLU A 255 -20.36 2.45 18.76
N LYS A 256 -20.77 3.70 18.51
CA LYS A 256 -22.09 4.01 17.93
C LYS A 256 -22.26 3.42 16.54
N LEU A 257 -21.20 3.44 15.73
CA LEU A 257 -21.20 2.87 14.39
C LEU A 257 -21.44 1.36 14.42
N ASN A 258 -20.70 0.64 15.27
CA ASN A 258 -20.86 -0.80 15.44
C ASN A 258 -22.22 -1.16 16.04
N ALA A 259 -22.70 -0.40 17.04
CA ALA A 259 -24.00 -0.63 17.67
C ALA A 259 -25.17 -0.41 16.71
N HIS A 260 -25.11 0.62 15.86
CA HIS A 260 -26.22 0.96 14.96
C HIS A 260 -26.33 0.00 13.77
N PHE A 261 -25.20 -0.39 13.15
CA PHE A 261 -25.21 -1.21 11.94
C PHE A 261 -24.96 -2.71 12.19
N ALA A 262 -24.57 -3.10 13.42
CA ALA A 262 -24.35 -4.48 13.83
C ALA A 262 -23.54 -5.29 12.81
N PHE A 263 -22.37 -4.76 12.41
CA PHE A 263 -21.52 -5.44 11.44
C PHE A 263 -21.13 -6.83 11.94
N VAL A 264 -21.38 -7.86 11.13
CA VAL A 264 -20.91 -9.22 11.41
C VAL A 264 -19.43 -9.29 11.02
N THR A 265 -18.55 -9.10 12.00
CA THR A 265 -17.11 -9.30 11.82
C THR A 265 -16.74 -10.69 12.32
N HIS A 266 -16.37 -11.60 11.42
CA HIS A 266 -15.75 -12.86 11.80
C HIS A 266 -14.32 -12.58 12.26
N THR A 267 -14.12 -12.50 13.58
CA THR A 267 -12.79 -12.60 14.20
C THR A 267 -12.49 -14.08 14.41
N ASP A 268 -11.65 -14.62 13.53
CA ASP A 268 -10.93 -15.89 13.78
C ASP A 268 -9.59 -15.60 14.47
#